data_AF-A0A7S0Z2M8-F1
#
_entry.id   AF-A0A7S0Z2M8-F1
#
_cell.length_a   1.000
_cell.length_b   1.000
_cell.length_c   1.000
_cell.angle_alpha   90.00
_cell.angle_beta   90.00
_cell.angle_gamma   90.00
#
_symmetry.space_group_name_H-M   'P 1'
#
loop_
_entity.id
_entity.type
_entity.pdbx_description
1 polymer ?
#
loop_
_entity_poly.entity_id
_entity_poly.type
_entity_poly.pdbx_seq_one_letter_code
_entity_poly.pdbx_strand_id
1 'polypeptide(L)'
;FLQDKKLAGNVANVAKKAKKEDVAKAYEDLFKAGTFATKEQIEQEALEASMKKAAIAEERERDKAASAAAASASDSGAADDGPKRFTRTVNKNGNKQNYPKKGDKVKVFYTGKLEDGTIFDSNQDADWCK
;
A
#
# COMPACT_ATOMS: atom_id res chain seq x y z
N PHE A 1 12.82 -6.10 -1.01
CA PHE A 1 12.93 -4.82 -1.74
C PHE A 1 13.44 -3.67 -0.87
N LEU A 2 12.67 -3.18 0.12
CA LEU A 2 13.07 -1.99 0.90
C LEU A 2 14.34 -2.21 1.72
N GLN A 3 14.55 -3.41 2.25
CA GLN A 3 15.79 -3.79 2.93
C GLN A 3 16.99 -3.76 1.96
N ASP A 4 16.83 -4.33 0.77
CA ASP A 4 17.88 -4.39 -0.27
C ASP A 4 18.30 -2.99 -0.73
N LYS A 5 17.35 -2.07 -0.86
CA LYS A 5 17.60 -0.66 -1.22
C LYS A 5 18.01 0.20 -0.02
N LYS A 6 18.15 -0.37 1.19
CA LYS A 6 18.46 0.32 2.45
C LYS A 6 17.46 1.44 2.80
N LEU A 7 16.21 1.29 2.35
CA LEU A 7 15.08 2.18 2.61
C LEU A 7 14.15 1.62 3.70
N ALA A 8 14.45 0.44 4.26
CA ALA A 8 13.72 -0.12 5.39
C ALA A 8 14.06 0.60 6.70
N GLY A 9 13.03 0.89 7.51
CA GLY A 9 13.17 1.47 8.84
C GLY A 9 12.32 2.72 9.05
N ASN A 10 12.62 3.47 10.12
CA ASN A 10 11.90 4.69 10.43
C ASN A 10 12.13 5.75 9.33
N VAL A 11 11.05 6.29 8.76
CA VAL A 11 11.06 7.28 7.67
C VAL A 11 11.93 8.49 8.00
N ALA A 12 11.95 8.96 9.25
CA ALA A 12 12.77 10.10 9.65
C ALA A 12 14.28 9.80 9.56
N ASN A 13 14.68 8.55 9.81
CA ASN A 13 16.07 8.12 9.69
C ASN A 13 16.44 7.85 8.24
N VAL A 14 15.51 7.27 7.46
CA VAL A 14 15.68 7.04 6.03
C VAL A 14 15.87 8.38 5.30
N ALA A 15 15.05 9.38 5.59
CA ALA A 15 15.15 10.71 4.98
C ALA A 15 16.48 11.44 5.27
N LYS A 16 17.11 11.17 6.43
CA LYS A 16 18.42 11.73 6.78
C LYS A 16 19.57 11.03 6.07
N LYS A 17 19.41 9.75 5.71
CA LYS A 17 20.47 8.89 5.19
C LYS A 17 20.42 8.72 3.68
N ALA A 18 19.22 8.69 3.10
CA ALA A 18 19.00 8.46 1.68
C ALA A 18 18.91 9.77 0.91
N LYS A 19 19.56 9.84 -0.25
CA LYS A 19 19.46 10.99 -1.15
C LYS A 19 18.15 10.94 -1.92
N LYS A 20 17.63 12.11 -2.31
CA LYS A 20 16.40 12.23 -3.10
C LYS A 20 16.44 11.42 -4.40
N GLU A 21 17.58 11.44 -5.08
CA GLU A 21 17.80 10.70 -6.34
C GLU A 21 17.71 9.18 -6.12
N ASP A 22 18.32 8.67 -5.05
CA ASP A 22 18.31 7.24 -4.73
C ASP A 22 16.89 6.74 -4.41
N VAL A 23 16.12 7.56 -3.68
CA VAL A 23 14.72 7.24 -3.36
C VAL A 23 13.85 7.27 -4.61
N ALA A 24 14.05 8.25 -5.50
CA ALA A 24 13.32 8.33 -6.77
C ALA A 24 13.65 7.13 -7.68
N LYS A 25 14.93 6.77 -7.79
CA LYS A 25 15.36 5.60 -8.56
C LYS A 25 14.78 4.30 -7.96
N ALA A 26 14.77 4.16 -6.64
CA ALA A 26 14.17 3.01 -5.99
C ALA A 26 12.65 2.92 -6.25
N TYR A 27 11.95 4.05 -6.34
CA TYR A 27 10.55 4.08 -6.72
C TYR A 27 10.34 3.58 -8.17
N GLU A 28 11.14 4.05 -9.13
CA GLU A 28 11.07 3.55 -10.51
C GLU A 28 11.41 2.06 -10.62
N ASP A 29 12.47 1.63 -9.93
CA ASP A 29 12.90 0.23 -9.89
C ASP A 29 11.78 -0.67 -9.28
N LEU A 30 11.03 -0.18 -8.29
CA LEU A 30 9.90 -0.90 -7.67
C LEU A 30 8.78 -1.16 -8.68
N PHE A 31 8.39 -0.14 -9.46
CA PHE A 31 7.35 -0.27 -10.47
C PHE A 31 7.76 -1.21 -11.60
N LYS A 32 9.04 -1.16 -12.03
CA LYS A 32 9.59 -2.08 -13.03
C LYS A 32 9.66 -3.53 -12.54
N ALA A 33 10.04 -3.74 -11.28
CA ALA A 33 10.15 -5.08 -10.72
C ALA A 33 8.77 -5.69 -10.40
N GLY A 34 7.72 -4.87 -10.24
CA GLY A 34 6.38 -5.35 -9.90
C GLY A 34 6.27 -5.96 -8.50
N THR A 35 7.32 -5.89 -7.67
CA THR A 35 7.41 -6.51 -6.34
C THR A 35 6.75 -5.62 -5.28
N PHE A 36 5.46 -5.36 -5.44
CA PHE A 36 4.67 -4.62 -4.47
C PHE A 36 4.38 -5.49 -3.24
N ALA A 37 4.30 -4.86 -2.07
CA ALA A 37 3.89 -5.57 -0.86
C ALA A 37 2.41 -5.98 -0.99
N THR A 38 2.13 -7.26 -0.81
CA THR A 38 0.77 -7.80 -0.72
C THR A 38 0.16 -7.47 0.65
N LYS A 39 -1.17 -7.57 0.76
CA LYS A 39 -1.86 -7.27 2.01
C LYS A 39 -1.40 -8.22 3.13
N GLU A 40 -1.22 -9.49 2.77
CA GLU A 40 -0.73 -10.56 3.64
C GLU A 40 0.69 -10.28 4.12
N GLN A 41 1.58 -9.83 3.22
CA GLN A 41 2.95 -9.45 3.59
C GLN A 41 2.98 -8.24 4.51
N ILE A 42 2.12 -7.24 4.29
CA ILE A 42 2.03 -6.06 5.16
C ILE A 42 1.53 -6.46 6.55
N GLU A 43 0.50 -7.31 6.62
CA GLU A 43 -0.06 -7.82 7.88
C GLU A 43 0.97 -8.69 8.61
N GLN A 44 1.71 -9.55 7.90
CA GLN A 44 2.79 -10.37 8.47
C GLN A 44 3.96 -9.53 8.96
N GLU A 45 4.45 -8.56 8.18
CA GLU A 45 5.51 -7.65 8.62
C GLU A 45 5.07 -6.79 9.82
N ALA A 46 3.79 -6.38 9.87
CA ALA A 46 3.24 -5.65 11.02
C ALA A 46 3.16 -6.54 12.26
N LEU A 47 2.74 -7.80 12.11
CA LEU A 47 2.71 -8.78 13.20
C LEU A 47 4.13 -9.07 13.71
N GLU A 48 5.09 -9.34 12.81
CA GLU A 48 6.49 -9.55 13.16
C GLU A 48 7.13 -8.31 13.79
N ALA A 49 6.82 -7.11 13.32
CA ALA A 49 7.28 -5.87 13.92
C ALA A 49 6.67 -5.67 15.32
N SER A 50 5.41 -6.07 15.53
CA SER A 50 4.78 -6.07 16.85
C SER A 50 5.42 -7.10 17.78
N MET A 51 5.75 -8.31 17.28
CA MET A 51 6.41 -9.37 18.04
C MET A 51 7.87 -9.01 18.36
N LYS A 52 8.61 -8.38 17.45
CA LYS A 52 9.97 -7.87 17.72
C LYS A 52 9.94 -6.71 18.71
N LYS A 53 8.96 -5.81 18.62
CA LYS A 53 8.77 -4.78 19.65
C LYS A 53 8.34 -5.37 20.99
N ALA A 54 7.51 -6.40 21.00
CA ALA A 54 7.05 -7.08 22.21
C ALA A 54 8.18 -7.88 22.86
N ALA A 55 9.03 -8.57 22.11
CA ALA A 55 10.21 -9.27 22.65
C ALA A 55 11.24 -8.28 23.22
N ILE A 56 11.43 -7.12 22.59
CA ILE A 56 12.30 -6.04 23.11
C ILE A 56 11.65 -5.32 24.31
N ALA A 57 10.31 -5.30 24.38
CA ALA A 57 9.57 -4.77 25.53
C ALA A 57 9.50 -5.76 26.70
N GLU A 58 9.45 -7.07 26.43
CA GLU A 58 9.43 -8.13 27.44
C GLU A 58 10.77 -8.22 28.19
N GLU A 59 11.89 -7.90 27.53
CA GLU A 59 13.19 -7.69 28.18
C GLU A 59 13.24 -6.40 29.03
N ARG A 60 12.33 -5.44 28.81
CA ARG A 60 12.26 -4.16 29.52
C ARG A 60 11.11 -4.04 30.52
N GLU A 61 10.23 -5.02 30.64
CA GLU A 61 8.99 -4.90 31.41
C GLU A 61 8.76 -6.12 32.32
N ARG A 62 9.67 -6.35 33.27
CA ARG A 62 9.30 -6.93 34.57
C ARG A 62 8.76 -5.87 35.55
N ASP A 63 8.57 -4.64 35.09
CA ASP A 63 8.06 -3.55 35.89
C ASP A 63 6.82 -2.92 35.22
N LYS A 64 5.66 -3.35 35.75
CA LYS A 64 4.45 -2.55 35.92
C LYS A 64 3.39 -2.60 34.80
N ALA A 65 2.63 -3.69 34.85
CA ALA A 65 1.28 -3.80 34.30
C ALA A 65 0.30 -2.75 34.87
N ALA A 66 -0.52 -2.16 34.01
CA ALA A 66 -1.99 -2.29 34.03
C ALA A 66 -2.68 -1.20 33.18
N SER A 67 -3.23 -1.57 32.01
CA SER A 67 -4.60 -1.16 31.63
C SER A 67 -5.06 -1.86 30.33
N ALA A 68 -6.10 -2.69 30.48
CA ALA A 68 -7.04 -3.13 29.44
C ALA A 68 -8.25 -2.17 29.48
N ALA A 69 -9.20 -2.05 28.54
CA ALA A 69 -9.67 -2.85 27.41
C ALA A 69 -10.55 -1.87 26.56
N ALA A 70 -10.59 -1.91 25.22
CA ALA A 70 -11.50 -2.69 24.37
C ALA A 70 -12.57 -1.85 23.60
N ALA A 71 -12.95 -2.40 22.44
CA ALA A 71 -14.16 -2.18 21.61
C ALA A 71 -14.18 -0.97 20.64
N SER A 72 -14.84 -0.99 19.47
CA SER A 72 -15.32 -2.02 18.52
C SER A 72 -16.00 -1.27 17.34
N ALA A 73 -15.84 -1.81 16.13
CA ALA A 73 -16.69 -1.84 14.92
C ALA A 73 -17.82 -0.82 14.60
N SER A 74 -17.86 -0.46 13.29
CA SER A 74 -19.03 -0.29 12.37
C SER A 74 -20.04 0.85 12.66
N ASP A 75 -20.55 1.64 11.72
CA ASP A 75 -21.46 1.28 10.61
C ASP A 75 -21.79 2.58 9.81
N SER A 76 -21.48 2.67 8.51
CA SER A 76 -22.35 2.48 7.33
C SER A 76 -23.35 3.62 7.00
N GLY A 77 -23.32 4.02 5.72
CA GLY A 77 -24.24 4.97 5.11
C GLY A 77 -24.76 4.38 3.80
N ALA A 78 -26.08 4.28 3.71
CA ALA A 78 -26.83 3.59 2.68
C ALA A 78 -26.90 4.34 1.34
N ALA A 79 -26.88 3.58 0.24
CA ALA A 79 -27.64 3.84 -0.99
C ALA A 79 -27.77 2.53 -1.80
N ASP A 80 -29.02 2.21 -2.09
CA ASP A 80 -29.59 1.05 -2.79
C ASP A 80 -29.17 0.97 -4.27
N ASP A 81 -28.59 -0.17 -4.70
CA ASP A 81 -28.58 -0.73 -6.08
C ASP A 81 -27.84 -2.10 -6.12
N GLY A 82 -28.44 -3.17 -5.57
CA GLY A 82 -27.87 -4.55 -5.56
C GLY A 82 -26.48 -4.71 -4.90
N PRO A 83 -25.94 -5.94 -4.79
CA PRO A 83 -24.57 -6.11 -4.29
C PRO A 83 -23.60 -5.55 -5.32
N LYS A 84 -23.00 -4.41 -5.00
CA LYS A 84 -21.97 -3.76 -5.82
C LYS A 84 -20.88 -4.79 -6.13
N ARG A 85 -20.79 -5.18 -7.41
CA ARG A 85 -19.85 -6.19 -7.89
C ARG A 85 -18.39 -5.69 -7.93
N PHE A 86 -18.18 -4.42 -7.59
CA PHE A 86 -16.88 -3.77 -7.54
C PHE A 86 -16.82 -2.72 -6.42
N THR A 87 -15.63 -2.52 -5.88
CA THR A 87 -15.31 -1.44 -4.94
C THR A 87 -14.31 -0.48 -5.59
N ARG A 88 -14.35 0.79 -5.19
CA ARG A 88 -13.44 1.82 -5.69
C ARG A 88 -12.98 2.70 -4.54
N THR A 89 -11.66 2.82 -4.39
CA THR A 89 -11.01 3.73 -3.43
C THR A 89 -10.20 4.76 -4.18
N VAL A 90 -10.29 6.04 -3.78
CA VAL A 90 -9.53 7.14 -4.39
C VAL A 90 -8.29 7.40 -3.55
N ASN A 91 -7.13 6.96 -4.02
CA ASN A 91 -5.86 7.11 -3.28
C ASN A 91 -5.33 8.56 -3.31
N LYS A 92 -5.48 9.24 -4.45
CA LYS A 92 -5.08 10.64 -4.64
C LYS A 92 -6.21 11.40 -5.33
N ASN A 93 -6.72 12.44 -4.69
CA ASN A 93 -7.76 13.28 -5.30
C ASN A 93 -7.21 14.01 -6.53
N GLY A 94 -8.01 14.01 -7.61
CA GLY A 94 -7.80 14.90 -8.74
C GLY A 94 -8.23 16.34 -8.44
N ASN A 95 -8.33 17.16 -9.49
CA ASN A 95 -8.73 18.57 -9.39
C ASN A 95 -10.22 18.79 -9.06
N LYS A 96 -11.02 17.72 -9.02
CA LYS A 96 -12.48 17.73 -8.75
C LYS A 96 -13.29 18.64 -9.69
N GLN A 97 -12.74 19.03 -10.84
CA GLN A 97 -13.38 19.97 -11.76
C GLN A 97 -13.77 19.31 -13.08
N ASN A 98 -12.89 18.48 -13.65
CA ASN A 98 -13.13 17.85 -14.95
C ASN A 98 -13.45 16.37 -14.76
N TYR A 99 -14.71 16.00 -14.98
CA TYR A 99 -15.16 14.61 -15.00
C TYR A 99 -15.51 14.19 -16.42
N PRO A 100 -15.16 12.96 -16.84
CA PRO A 100 -15.46 12.47 -18.17
C PRO A 100 -16.98 12.33 -18.35
N LYS A 101 -17.48 12.77 -19.51
CA LYS A 101 -18.88 12.63 -19.92
C LYS A 101 -19.04 11.54 -20.96
N LYS A 102 -20.28 11.09 -21.17
CA LYS A 102 -20.60 10.09 -22.19
C LYS A 102 -20.19 10.60 -23.57
N GLY A 103 -19.34 9.83 -24.27
CA GLY A 103 -18.81 10.17 -25.59
C GLY A 103 -17.42 10.81 -25.57
N ASP A 104 -16.91 11.20 -24.40
CA ASP A 104 -15.58 11.77 -24.30
C ASP A 104 -14.49 10.70 -24.51
N LYS A 105 -13.41 11.10 -25.20
CA LYS A 105 -12.18 10.31 -25.26
C LYS A 105 -11.30 10.65 -24.08
N VAL A 106 -10.90 9.63 -23.32
CA VAL A 106 -10.00 9.77 -22.17
C VAL A 106 -8.66 9.10 -22.45
N LYS A 107 -7.61 9.62 -21.83
CA LYS A 107 -6.29 8.98 -21.77
C LYS A 107 -6.02 8.63 -20.32
N VAL A 108 -5.72 7.36 -20.06
CA VAL A 108 -5.50 6.83 -18.70
C VAL A 108 -4.31 5.88 -18.72
N PHE A 109 -3.70 5.72 -17.56
CA PHE A 109 -2.82 4.60 -17.29
C PHE A 109 -3.52 3.61 -16.36
N TYR A 110 -3.41 2.33 -16.63
CA TYR A 110 -4.01 1.27 -15.83
C TYR A 110 -3.11 0.03 -15.76
N THR A 111 -3.27 -0.71 -14.66
CA THR A 111 -2.67 -2.03 -14.45
C THR A 111 -3.70 -2.90 -13.74
N GLY A 112 -4.12 -3.98 -14.38
CA GLY A 112 -5.05 -4.98 -13.83
C GLY A 112 -4.30 -6.15 -13.20
N LYS A 113 -4.66 -6.49 -11.97
CA LYS A 113 -4.07 -7.61 -11.21
C LYS A 113 -5.15 -8.53 -10.67
N LEU A 114 -4.86 -9.83 -10.61
CA LEU A 114 -5.66 -10.83 -9.92
C LEU A 114 -5.38 -10.79 -8.41
N GLU A 115 -6.15 -11.55 -7.63
CA GLU A 115 -6.03 -11.61 -6.15
C GLU A 115 -4.67 -12.15 -5.68
N ASP A 116 -4.03 -12.99 -6.49
CA ASP A 116 -2.68 -13.52 -6.25
C ASP A 116 -1.56 -12.52 -6.61
N GLY A 117 -1.91 -11.33 -7.12
CA GLY A 117 -0.97 -10.31 -7.57
C GLY A 117 -0.51 -10.43 -9.02
N THR A 118 -0.92 -11.49 -9.73
CA THR A 118 -0.59 -11.70 -11.15
C THR A 118 -1.18 -10.59 -12.02
N ILE A 119 -0.35 -9.93 -12.84
CA ILE A 119 -0.81 -8.90 -13.78
C ILE A 119 -1.45 -9.60 -14.99
N PHE A 120 -2.70 -9.26 -15.32
CA PHE A 120 -3.40 -9.82 -16.49
C PHE A 120 -3.51 -8.84 -17.66
N ASP A 121 -3.44 -7.52 -17.41
CA ASP A 121 -3.43 -6.48 -18.45
C ASP A 121 -2.78 -5.21 -17.90
N SER A 122 -2.04 -4.47 -18.73
CA SER A 122 -1.41 -3.20 -18.37
C SER A 122 -1.09 -2.40 -19.63
N ASN A 123 -1.37 -1.10 -19.63
CA ASN A 123 -1.02 -0.23 -20.76
C ASN A 123 0.26 0.59 -20.55
N GLN A 124 0.98 0.35 -19.45
CA GLN A 124 2.20 1.09 -19.13
C GLN A 124 3.48 0.38 -19.56
N ASP A 125 3.49 -0.94 -19.65
CA ASP A 125 4.68 -1.68 -20.05
C ASP A 125 4.57 -2.15 -21.50
N ALA A 126 5.67 -1.96 -22.23
CA ALA A 126 5.78 -2.30 -23.64
C ALA A 126 5.96 -3.81 -23.90
N ASP A 127 6.25 -4.59 -22.86
CA ASP A 127 6.67 -5.99 -23.01
C ASP A 127 5.51 -7.00 -23.08
N TRP A 128 4.26 -6.60 -22.79
CA TRP A 128 3.08 -7.46 -22.99
C TRP A 128 2.45 -7.34 -24.38
N CYS A 129 2.92 -6.41 -25.20
CA CYS A 129 2.49 -6.23 -26.59
C CYS A 129 3.50 -6.87 -27.58
N LYS A 130 3.95 -8.09 -27.29
CA LYS A 130 4.75 -8.92 -28.20
C LYS A 130 4.10 -10.27 -28.42
#